data_AF-A0A6N3K7B4-F1
#
_entry.id   AF-A0A6N3K7B4-F1
#
_cell.length_a   1.000
_cell.length_b   1.000
_cell.length_c   1.000
_cell.angle_alpha   90.00
_cell.angle_beta   90.00
_cell.angle_gamma   90.00
#
_symmetry.space_group_name_H-M   'P 1'
#
loop_
_entity.id
_entity.type
_entity.pdbx_description
1 polymer ?
#
loop_
_entity_poly.entity_id
_entity_poly.type
_entity_poly.pdbx_seq_one_letter_code
_entity_poly.pdbx_strand_id
1 'polypeptide(L)'
;MIDVTGQISAVERRIGDRTLPAGHARVLTIAQTYDAPVADVFDACTNPERIPRWFLPVSGDLSFGGRYQLEGNAGGTVERCDPPHGFAATWEFGGEVSWIEVRLREAGPGRTRFELEHVAHVDDQRWAEYGPGAVGIGWDLALVGLASHFAIDGTGVDPAAAADWMASPEGLRFVTESSRSWTTASIEAGTPTEQAQTAGTRVTAFYTGAPTP
;
A
#
# COMPACT_ATOMS: atom_id res chain seq x y z
N MET A 1 -16.07 -13.62 0.68
CA MET A 1 -15.53 -13.38 2.05
C MET A 1 -14.02 -13.38 1.93
N ILE A 2 -13.34 -12.36 2.45
CA ILE A 2 -11.89 -12.21 2.33
C ILE A 2 -11.18 -13.25 3.23
N ASP A 3 -10.37 -14.12 2.63
CA ASP A 3 -9.46 -15.00 3.38
C ASP A 3 -8.26 -14.19 3.88
N VAL A 4 -8.36 -13.74 5.13
CA VAL A 4 -7.32 -12.93 5.79
C VAL A 4 -5.96 -13.63 5.76
N THR A 5 -5.90 -14.92 6.10
CA THR A 5 -4.64 -15.65 6.20
C THR A 5 -4.00 -15.82 4.83
N GLY A 6 -4.80 -16.19 3.83
CA GLY A 6 -4.36 -16.29 2.45
C GLY A 6 -3.84 -14.95 1.92
N GLN A 7 -4.57 -13.86 2.15
CA GLN A 7 -4.19 -12.53 1.67
C GLN A 7 -2.93 -12.00 2.36
N ILE A 8 -2.78 -12.15 3.67
CA ILE A 8 -1.54 -11.75 4.37
C ILE A 8 -0.32 -12.50 3.82
N SER A 9 -0.48 -13.79 3.56
CA SER A 9 0.58 -14.69 3.05
C SER A 9 0.91 -14.44 1.58
N ALA A 10 -0.03 -13.95 0.79
CA ALA A 10 0.17 -13.64 -0.63
C ALA A 10 0.99 -12.37 -0.88
N VAL A 11 1.17 -11.54 0.15
CA VAL A 11 1.85 -10.25 0.07
C VAL A 11 3.27 -10.34 0.61
N GLU A 12 4.24 -10.00 -0.23
CA GLU A 12 5.63 -9.79 0.17
C GLU A 12 5.82 -8.35 0.66
N ARG A 13 6.57 -8.18 1.75
CA ARG A 13 6.85 -6.89 2.39
C ARG A 13 8.34 -6.77 2.62
N ARG A 14 8.92 -5.61 2.32
CA ARG A 14 10.35 -5.35 2.54
C ARG A 14 10.55 -3.90 2.93
N ILE A 15 11.50 -3.67 3.83
CA ILE A 15 11.99 -2.33 4.16
C ILE A 15 13.42 -2.22 3.69
N GLY A 16 13.75 -1.06 3.12
CA GLY A 16 15.11 -0.70 2.75
C GLY A 16 15.31 0.80 2.87
N ASP A 17 16.48 1.24 2.42
CA ASP A 17 16.90 2.63 2.52
C ASP A 17 17.46 3.11 1.18
N ARG A 18 17.29 4.41 0.89
CA ARG A 18 17.92 5.08 -0.25
C ARG A 18 18.52 6.40 0.21
N THR A 19 19.68 6.74 -0.35
CA THR A 19 20.21 8.10 -0.26
C THR A 19 19.75 8.89 -1.47
N LEU A 20 18.93 9.91 -1.25
CA LEU A 20 18.52 10.88 -2.26
C LEU A 20 19.32 12.18 -2.06
N PRO A 21 19.39 13.08 -3.05
CA PRO A 21 20.05 14.38 -2.88
C PRO A 21 19.52 15.18 -1.69
N ALA A 22 18.25 15.00 -1.33
CA ALA A 22 17.59 15.63 -0.18
C ALA A 22 17.84 14.91 1.16
N GLY A 23 18.58 13.81 1.17
CA GLY A 23 18.97 13.08 2.38
C GLY A 23 18.58 11.59 2.36
N HIS A 24 18.62 10.99 3.54
CA HIS A 24 18.23 9.60 3.74
C HIS A 24 16.72 9.43 3.61
N ALA A 25 16.28 8.42 2.87
CA ALA A 25 14.87 8.07 2.68
C ALA A 25 14.65 6.60 3.04
N ARG A 26 13.55 6.32 3.73
CA ARG A 26 13.07 4.97 3.99
C ARG A 26 12.27 4.51 2.77
N VAL A 27 12.44 3.25 2.38
CA VAL A 27 11.74 2.62 1.26
C VAL A 27 10.94 1.46 1.79
N LEU A 28 9.62 1.58 1.67
CA LEU A 28 8.69 0.49 1.89
C LEU A 28 8.37 -0.17 0.56
N THR A 29 8.55 -1.49 0.45
CA THR A 29 8.19 -2.27 -0.73
C THR A 29 7.09 -3.26 -0.37
N ILE A 30 6.03 -3.31 -1.16
CA ILE A 30 4.95 -4.27 -1.06
C ILE A 30 4.69 -4.90 -2.43
N ALA A 31 4.52 -6.22 -2.50
CA ALA A 31 4.30 -6.92 -3.77
C ALA A 31 3.31 -8.08 -3.64
N GLN A 32 2.52 -8.30 -4.68
CA GLN A 32 1.58 -9.41 -4.80
C GLN A 32 1.48 -9.84 -6.27
N THR A 33 1.21 -11.12 -6.50
CA THR A 33 0.95 -11.64 -7.86
C THR A 33 -0.55 -11.81 -8.08
N TYR A 34 -1.04 -11.34 -9.23
CA TYR A 34 -2.43 -11.45 -9.65
C TYR A 34 -2.56 -12.35 -10.88
N ASP A 35 -3.65 -13.11 -10.95
CA ASP A 35 -3.99 -13.94 -12.11
C ASP A 35 -4.69 -13.11 -13.20
N ALA A 36 -4.03 -12.03 -13.61
CA ALA A 36 -4.45 -11.14 -14.69
C ALA A 36 -3.23 -10.72 -15.55
N PRO A 37 -3.41 -10.46 -16.86
CA PRO A 37 -2.35 -9.95 -17.73
C PRO A 37 -1.85 -8.55 -17.30
N VAL A 38 -0.59 -8.24 -17.61
CA VAL A 38 0.07 -6.98 -17.20
C VAL A 38 -0.71 -5.75 -17.63
N ALA A 39 -1.24 -5.76 -18.86
CA ALA A 39 -2.05 -4.67 -19.38
C ALA A 39 -3.34 -4.43 -18.57
N ASP A 40 -3.95 -5.49 -18.05
CA ASP A 40 -5.19 -5.39 -17.27
C ASP A 40 -4.92 -4.87 -15.85
N VAL A 41 -3.84 -5.33 -15.20
CA VAL A 41 -3.37 -4.78 -13.92
C VAL A 41 -2.97 -3.31 -14.06
N PHE A 42 -2.27 -2.97 -15.14
CA PHE A 42 -1.90 -1.58 -15.43
C PHE A 42 -3.13 -0.67 -15.58
N ASP A 43 -4.12 -1.09 -16.38
CA ASP A 43 -5.35 -0.33 -16.58
C ASP A 43 -6.15 -0.22 -15.27
N ALA A 44 -6.21 -1.28 -14.45
CA ALA A 44 -6.83 -1.21 -13.12
C ALA A 44 -6.18 -0.17 -12.19
N CYS A 45 -4.87 0.06 -12.32
CA CYS A 45 -4.13 1.01 -11.49
C CYS A 45 -4.05 2.45 -12.05
N THR A 46 -4.42 2.67 -13.31
CA THR A 46 -4.23 3.97 -13.99
C THR A 46 -5.50 4.56 -14.59
N ASN A 47 -6.56 3.76 -14.76
CA ASN A 47 -7.83 4.21 -15.30
C ASN A 47 -8.75 4.76 -14.20
N PRO A 48 -9.16 6.05 -14.26
CA PRO A 48 -9.99 6.66 -13.22
C PRO A 48 -11.39 6.04 -13.09
N GLU A 49 -11.86 5.27 -14.08
CA GLU A 49 -13.12 4.51 -14.01
C GLU A 49 -12.96 3.13 -13.36
N ARG A 50 -11.72 2.63 -13.25
CA ARG A 50 -11.41 1.31 -12.66
C ARG A 50 -10.81 1.40 -11.27
N ILE A 51 -9.97 2.40 -11.00
CA ILE A 51 -9.38 2.64 -9.68
C ILE A 51 -10.45 2.63 -8.56
N PRO A 52 -11.61 3.30 -8.68
CA PRO A 52 -12.61 3.35 -7.62
C PRO A 52 -13.29 2.00 -7.32
N ARG A 53 -13.07 0.96 -8.13
CA ARG A 53 -13.65 -0.39 -7.93
C ARG A 53 -12.89 -1.19 -6.87
N TRP A 54 -11.69 -0.76 -6.52
CA TRP A 54 -10.80 -1.46 -5.58
C TRP A 54 -10.01 -0.53 -4.66
N PHE A 55 -9.92 0.76 -5.01
CA PHE A 55 -9.25 1.80 -4.25
C PHE A 55 -10.13 3.05 -4.11
N LEU A 56 -9.57 4.13 -3.57
CA LEU A 56 -10.30 5.38 -3.37
C LEU A 56 -10.65 6.04 -4.72
N PRO A 57 -11.81 6.73 -4.81
CA PRO A 57 -12.12 7.58 -5.95
C PRO A 57 -10.99 8.58 -6.22
N VAL A 58 -10.65 8.75 -7.50
CA VAL A 58 -9.57 9.61 -7.95
C VAL A 58 -10.08 10.64 -8.94
N SER A 59 -9.57 11.87 -8.83
CA SER A 59 -9.89 12.99 -9.72
C SER A 59 -8.62 13.70 -10.17
N GLY A 60 -8.72 14.54 -11.20
CA GLY A 60 -7.62 15.31 -11.76
C GLY A 60 -7.14 14.79 -13.11
N ASP A 61 -5.88 15.08 -13.43
CA ASP A 61 -5.20 14.65 -14.66
C ASP A 61 -4.17 13.57 -14.32
N LEU A 62 -4.40 12.35 -14.81
CA LEU A 62 -3.54 11.19 -14.57
C LEU A 62 -2.44 11.03 -15.65
N SER A 63 -2.30 12.00 -16.56
CA SER A 63 -1.22 12.04 -17.53
C SER A 63 0.07 12.61 -16.91
N PHE A 64 1.21 12.43 -17.60
CA PHE A 64 2.51 12.93 -17.12
C PHE A 64 2.48 14.44 -16.84
N GLY A 65 2.93 14.83 -15.65
CA GLY A 65 2.88 16.20 -15.15
C GLY A 65 1.51 16.65 -14.63
N GLY A 66 0.47 15.83 -14.82
CA GLY A 66 -0.86 16.07 -14.30
C GLY A 66 -0.93 15.91 -12.78
N ARG A 67 -1.87 16.61 -12.15
CA ARG A 67 -2.14 16.49 -10.71
C ARG A 67 -3.37 15.64 -10.46
N TYR A 68 -3.28 14.77 -9.46
CA TYR A 68 -4.36 13.91 -9.03
C TYR A 68 -4.72 14.13 -7.57
N GLN A 69 -5.92 13.71 -7.20
CA GLN A 69 -6.42 13.73 -5.82
C GLN A 69 -7.26 12.49 -5.55
N LEU A 70 -6.89 11.73 -4.51
CA LEU A 70 -7.72 10.67 -3.93
C LEU A 70 -8.70 11.28 -2.92
N GLU A 71 -9.97 10.92 -3.00
CA GLU A 71 -11.00 11.49 -2.14
C GLU A 71 -10.70 11.24 -0.65
N GLY A 72 -10.66 12.32 0.14
CA GLY A 72 -10.38 12.25 1.59
C GLY A 72 -8.95 11.82 1.95
N ASN A 73 -8.04 11.71 0.98
CA ASN A 73 -6.69 11.17 1.18
C ASN A 73 -5.64 12.00 0.42
N ALA A 74 -4.54 11.38 0.00
CA ALA A 74 -3.43 12.04 -0.65
C ALA A 74 -3.75 12.53 -2.06
N GLY A 75 -3.11 13.63 -2.44
CA GLY A 75 -2.97 14.04 -3.84
C GLY A 75 -1.54 13.83 -4.32
N GLY A 76 -1.24 14.31 -5.52
CA GLY A 76 0.13 14.27 -6.03
C GLY A 76 0.24 14.72 -7.48
N THR A 77 1.43 14.54 -8.03
CA THR A 77 1.79 14.82 -9.41
C THR A 77 2.33 13.55 -10.05
N VAL A 78 1.84 13.22 -11.25
CA VAL A 78 2.34 12.07 -12.01
C VAL A 78 3.71 12.43 -12.60
N GLU A 79 4.75 11.75 -12.14
CA GLU A 79 6.14 12.03 -12.53
C GLU A 79 6.64 11.14 -13.67
N ARG A 80 6.05 9.95 -13.83
CA ARG A 80 6.40 9.01 -14.91
C ARG A 80 5.25 8.07 -15.19
N CYS A 81 5.06 7.74 -16.45
CA CYS A 81 4.14 6.68 -16.88
C CYS A 81 4.82 5.90 -18.01
N ASP A 82 4.94 4.58 -17.85
CA ASP A 82 5.55 3.66 -18.83
C ASP A 82 4.60 2.48 -19.07
N PRO A 83 3.53 2.67 -19.85
CA PRO A 83 2.54 1.62 -20.08
C PRO A 83 3.12 0.41 -20.82
N PRO A 84 2.75 -0.83 -20.45
CA PRO A 84 1.93 -1.23 -19.29
C PRO A 84 2.78 -1.60 -18.06
N HIS A 85 4.04 -1.18 -17.98
CA HIS A 85 5.02 -1.69 -17.01
C HIS A 85 5.07 -0.94 -15.69
N GLY A 86 4.51 0.27 -15.59
CA GLY A 86 4.48 0.99 -14.32
C GLY A 86 4.32 2.51 -14.42
N PHE A 87 4.31 3.15 -13.27
CA PHE A 87 4.24 4.61 -13.12
C PHE A 87 4.92 5.06 -11.84
N ALA A 88 5.25 6.34 -11.75
CA ALA A 88 5.72 6.99 -10.54
C ALA A 88 5.00 8.32 -10.33
N ALA A 89 4.77 8.67 -9.07
CA ALA A 89 4.09 9.90 -8.69
C ALA A 89 4.52 10.38 -7.30
N THR A 90 4.38 11.68 -7.04
CA THR A 90 4.43 12.18 -5.66
C THR A 90 3.19 11.73 -4.90
N TRP A 91 3.31 11.62 -3.58
CA TRP A 91 2.24 11.34 -2.65
C TRP A 91 2.23 12.44 -1.59
N GLU A 92 1.26 13.34 -1.67
CA GLU A 92 1.18 14.57 -0.89
C GLU A 92 0.02 14.47 0.10
N PHE A 93 0.34 14.37 1.40
CA PHE A 93 -0.65 14.19 2.45
C PHE A 93 -0.21 14.86 3.74
N GLY A 94 -1.12 15.55 4.43
CA GLY A 94 -0.83 16.18 5.72
C GLY A 94 0.27 17.24 5.67
N GLY A 95 0.53 17.85 4.51
CA GLY A 95 1.61 18.82 4.30
C GLY A 95 2.98 18.20 4.04
N GLU A 96 3.08 16.87 4.03
CA GLU A 96 4.29 16.11 3.73
C GLU A 96 4.26 15.61 2.28
N VAL A 97 5.45 15.42 1.70
CA VAL A 97 5.62 14.87 0.35
C VAL A 97 6.46 13.59 0.42
N SER A 98 5.92 12.52 -0.13
CA SER A 98 6.62 11.26 -0.40
C SER A 98 6.44 10.88 -1.86
N TRP A 99 6.95 9.70 -2.25
CA TRP A 99 6.88 9.21 -3.63
C TRP A 99 6.40 7.78 -3.66
N ILE A 100 5.64 7.45 -4.70
CA ILE A 100 5.26 6.08 -5.04
C ILE A 100 5.81 5.69 -6.39
N GLU A 101 6.24 4.44 -6.51
CA GLU A 101 6.59 3.82 -7.79
C GLU A 101 5.93 2.45 -7.87
N VAL A 102 5.11 2.24 -8.91
CA VAL A 102 4.51 0.94 -9.23
C VAL A 102 5.27 0.33 -10.40
N ARG A 103 5.63 -0.95 -10.25
CA ARG A 103 6.28 -1.77 -11.28
C ARG A 103 5.49 -3.05 -11.48
N LEU A 104 5.17 -3.33 -12.74
CA LEU A 104 4.42 -4.50 -13.17
C LEU A 104 5.31 -5.38 -14.06
N ARG A 105 5.37 -6.67 -13.74
CA ARG A 105 6.18 -7.66 -14.48
C ARG A 105 5.36 -8.92 -14.70
N GLU A 106 5.60 -9.60 -15.81
CA GLU A 106 5.04 -10.93 -16.03
C GLU A 106 5.55 -11.92 -14.96
N ALA A 107 4.64 -12.74 -14.44
CA ALA A 107 4.92 -13.77 -13.43
C ALA A 107 4.51 -15.18 -13.92
N GLY A 108 4.44 -15.37 -15.23
CA GLY A 108 3.94 -16.55 -15.92
C GLY A 108 2.73 -16.25 -16.81
N PRO A 109 2.21 -17.25 -17.54
CA PRO A 109 1.10 -17.06 -18.48
C PRO A 109 -0.14 -16.46 -17.80
N GLY A 110 -0.54 -15.27 -18.24
CA GLY A 110 -1.71 -14.57 -17.70
C GLY A 110 -1.57 -14.08 -16.26
N ARG A 111 -0.34 -14.02 -15.71
CA ARG A 111 -0.09 -13.61 -14.32
C ARG A 111 0.85 -12.42 -14.27
N THR A 112 0.59 -11.51 -13.34
CA THR A 112 1.35 -10.27 -13.17
C THR A 112 1.82 -10.13 -11.74
N ARG A 113 3.12 -9.89 -11.55
CA ARG A 113 3.65 -9.40 -10.29
C ARG A 113 3.50 -7.88 -10.25
N PHE A 114 2.69 -7.41 -9.31
CA PHE A 114 2.61 -6.03 -8.90
C PHE A 114 3.63 -5.77 -7.78
N GLU A 115 4.38 -4.69 -7.88
CA GLU A 115 5.27 -4.20 -6.84
C GLU A 115 5.09 -2.69 -6.70
N LEU A 116 4.90 -2.22 -5.46
CA LEU A 116 4.85 -0.81 -5.12
C LEU A 116 5.98 -0.49 -4.15
N GLU A 117 6.74 0.56 -4.46
CA GLU A 117 7.63 1.23 -3.54
C GLU A 117 6.98 2.53 -3.05
N HIS A 118 7.01 2.77 -1.75
CA HIS A 118 6.69 4.05 -1.14
C HIS A 118 7.97 4.58 -0.48
N VAL A 119 8.46 5.71 -0.98
CA VAL A 119 9.71 6.33 -0.55
C VAL A 119 9.40 7.62 0.18
N ALA A 120 9.88 7.77 1.42
CA ALA A 120 9.64 8.96 2.21
C ALA A 120 10.89 9.37 2.99
N HIS A 121 11.06 10.69 3.15
CA HIS A 121 11.96 11.23 4.16
C HIS A 121 11.27 11.14 5.51
N VAL A 122 11.78 10.27 6.37
CA VAL A 122 11.25 10.06 7.72
C VAL A 122 12.43 10.14 8.67
N ASP A 123 12.39 11.09 9.60
CA ASP A 123 13.37 11.15 10.67
C ASP A 123 13.24 9.94 11.62
N ASP A 124 14.30 9.65 12.37
CA ASP A 124 14.34 8.47 13.22
C ASP A 124 13.32 8.52 14.37
N GLN A 125 12.90 9.72 14.80
CA GLN A 125 11.90 9.89 15.85
C GLN A 125 10.51 9.46 15.34
N ARG A 126 10.09 9.97 14.18
CA ARG A 126 8.83 9.59 13.51
C ARG A 126 8.84 8.10 13.14
N TRP A 127 9.97 7.58 12.68
CA TRP A 127 10.13 6.15 12.40
C TRP A 127 9.97 5.30 13.67
N ALA A 128 10.52 5.73 14.80
CA ALA A 128 10.36 5.01 16.07
C ALA A 128 8.94 5.03 16.63
N GLU A 129 8.09 5.97 16.20
CA GLU A 129 6.73 6.12 16.72
C GLU A 129 5.79 5.04 16.15
N TYR A 130 5.70 4.94 14.82
CA TYR A 130 4.77 4.04 14.14
C TYR A 130 5.43 3.09 13.13
N GLY A 131 6.73 3.27 12.86
CA GLY A 131 7.50 2.42 11.97
C GLY A 131 6.90 2.30 10.56
N PRO A 132 7.19 1.20 9.83
CA PRO A 132 6.66 1.02 8.48
C PRO A 132 5.14 0.82 8.44
N GLY A 133 4.52 0.38 9.55
CA GLY A 133 3.08 0.15 9.60
C GLY A 133 2.25 1.42 9.40
N ALA A 134 2.83 2.61 9.62
CA ALA A 134 2.14 3.89 9.47
C ALA A 134 1.47 4.03 8.09
N VAL A 135 2.22 3.67 7.04
CA VAL A 135 1.72 3.66 5.65
C VAL A 135 1.54 2.24 5.10
N GLY A 136 2.31 1.26 5.60
CA GLY A 136 2.30 -0.11 5.11
C GLY A 136 0.96 -0.83 5.28
N ILE A 137 0.27 -0.62 6.41
CA ILE A 137 -1.04 -1.24 6.66
C ILE A 137 -2.08 -0.70 5.67
N GLY A 138 -2.03 0.60 5.37
CA GLY A 138 -2.88 1.22 4.34
C GLY A 138 -2.68 0.60 2.96
N TRP A 139 -1.43 0.32 2.56
CA TRP A 139 -1.14 -0.38 1.31
C TRP A 139 -1.61 -1.83 1.32
N ASP A 140 -1.47 -2.54 2.44
CA ASP A 140 -2.02 -3.89 2.60
C ASP A 140 -3.54 -3.91 2.39
N LEU A 141 -4.25 -2.94 2.96
CA LEU A 141 -5.69 -2.77 2.76
C LEU A 141 -6.03 -2.45 1.30
N ALA A 142 -5.21 -1.64 0.61
CA ALA A 142 -5.38 -1.39 -0.82
C ALA A 142 -5.20 -2.68 -1.64
N LEU A 143 -4.23 -3.54 -1.30
CA LEU A 143 -4.01 -4.81 -2.00
C LEU A 143 -5.11 -5.84 -1.73
N VAL A 144 -5.80 -5.79 -0.59
CA VAL A 144 -7.05 -6.55 -0.38
C VAL A 144 -8.06 -6.17 -1.44
N GLY A 145 -8.29 -4.87 -1.66
CA GLY A 145 -9.19 -4.37 -2.69
C GLY A 145 -8.79 -4.84 -4.08
N LEU A 146 -7.51 -4.71 -4.45
CA LEU A 146 -7.02 -5.12 -5.76
C LEU A 146 -7.14 -6.63 -5.98
N ALA A 147 -6.87 -7.43 -4.95
CA ALA A 147 -7.06 -8.89 -4.97
C ALA A 147 -8.53 -9.26 -5.17
N SER A 148 -9.45 -8.58 -4.49
CA SER A 148 -10.89 -8.78 -4.69
C SER A 148 -11.35 -8.39 -6.10
N HIS A 149 -10.79 -7.34 -6.69
CA HIS A 149 -11.11 -6.94 -8.07
C HIS A 149 -10.70 -7.97 -9.13
N PHE A 150 -9.59 -8.69 -8.90
CA PHE A 150 -9.14 -9.77 -9.79
C PHE A 150 -9.59 -11.17 -9.37
N ALA A 151 -10.38 -11.29 -8.30
CA ALA A 151 -10.98 -12.57 -7.92
C ALA A 151 -12.04 -13.02 -8.95
N ILE A 152 -12.38 -14.31 -8.93
CA ILE A 152 -13.26 -14.96 -9.93
C ILE A 152 -14.65 -14.30 -10.04
N ASP A 153 -15.15 -13.72 -8.96
CA ASP A 153 -16.42 -12.98 -8.94
C ASP A 153 -16.31 -11.58 -9.56
N GLY A 154 -15.11 -10.99 -9.63
CA GLY A 154 -14.80 -9.76 -10.39
C GLY A 154 -15.62 -8.54 -9.98
N THR A 155 -16.28 -8.59 -8.81
CA THR A 155 -17.22 -7.55 -8.36
C THR A 155 -16.51 -6.35 -7.75
N GLY A 156 -15.20 -6.45 -7.46
CA GLY A 156 -14.48 -5.45 -6.68
C GLY A 156 -14.96 -5.45 -5.23
N VAL A 157 -14.70 -4.35 -4.52
CA VAL A 157 -15.23 -4.16 -3.15
C VAL A 157 -16.12 -2.92 -3.16
N ASP A 158 -17.40 -3.09 -2.84
CA ASP A 158 -18.28 -1.96 -2.54
C ASP A 158 -17.71 -1.16 -1.35
N PRO A 159 -17.49 0.17 -1.46
CA PRO A 159 -16.95 0.98 -0.36
C PRO A 159 -17.69 0.82 0.97
N ALA A 160 -19.01 0.65 0.94
CA ALA A 160 -19.79 0.42 2.17
C ALA A 160 -19.45 -0.96 2.79
N ALA A 161 -19.40 -2.01 1.97
CA ALA A 161 -18.97 -3.33 2.40
C ALA A 161 -17.50 -3.36 2.88
N ALA A 162 -16.62 -2.54 2.29
CA ALA A 162 -15.24 -2.39 2.73
C ALA A 162 -15.16 -1.79 4.14
N ALA A 163 -15.93 -0.73 4.41
CA ALA A 163 -15.99 -0.08 5.71
C ALA A 163 -16.54 -1.03 6.79
N ASP A 164 -17.63 -1.73 6.48
CA ASP A 164 -18.23 -2.73 7.39
C ASP A 164 -17.26 -3.88 7.69
N TRP A 165 -16.51 -4.35 6.67
CA TRP A 165 -15.49 -5.37 6.86
C TRP A 165 -14.31 -4.89 7.72
N MET A 166 -13.83 -3.66 7.51
CA MET A 166 -12.75 -3.11 8.33
C MET A 166 -13.13 -3.00 9.81
N ALA A 167 -14.40 -2.74 10.11
CA ALA A 167 -14.93 -2.71 11.49
C ALA A 167 -15.23 -4.11 12.06
N SER A 168 -15.19 -5.16 11.25
CA SER A 168 -15.50 -6.53 11.68
C SER A 168 -14.33 -7.19 12.41
N PRO A 169 -14.56 -8.30 13.15
CA PRO A 169 -13.48 -9.09 13.74
C PRO A 169 -12.43 -9.55 12.72
N GLU A 170 -12.83 -9.83 11.49
CA GLU A 170 -11.94 -10.22 10.39
C GLU A 170 -11.07 -9.05 9.92
N GLY A 171 -11.63 -7.85 9.77
CA GLY A 171 -10.86 -6.64 9.43
C GLY A 171 -9.85 -6.27 10.51
N LEU A 172 -10.26 -6.30 11.78
CA LEU A 172 -9.37 -6.07 12.92
C LEU A 172 -8.25 -7.13 12.99
N ARG A 173 -8.58 -8.40 12.69
CA ARG A 173 -7.58 -9.47 12.57
C ARG A 173 -6.60 -9.19 11.43
N PHE A 174 -7.09 -8.76 10.26
CA PHE A 174 -6.23 -8.43 9.12
C PHE A 174 -5.24 -7.30 9.48
N VAL A 175 -5.72 -6.20 10.07
CA VAL A 175 -4.86 -5.09 10.52
C VAL A 175 -3.79 -5.58 11.50
N THR A 176 -4.19 -6.42 12.46
CA THR A 176 -3.25 -6.98 13.46
C THR A 176 -2.17 -7.83 12.80
N GLU A 177 -2.53 -8.71 11.87
CA GLU A 177 -1.57 -9.57 11.17
C GLU A 177 -0.69 -8.78 10.19
N SER A 178 -1.24 -7.80 9.47
CA SER A 178 -0.46 -6.88 8.61
C SER A 178 0.56 -6.10 9.44
N SER A 179 0.16 -5.56 10.59
CA SER A 179 1.06 -4.86 11.51
C SER A 179 2.21 -5.76 12.00
N ARG A 180 1.89 -7.02 12.34
CA ARG A 180 2.92 -8.02 12.70
C ARG A 180 3.88 -8.28 11.54
N SER A 181 3.38 -8.44 10.31
CA SER A 181 4.23 -8.64 9.13
C SER A 181 5.15 -7.44 8.85
N TRP A 182 4.65 -6.21 8.99
CA TRP A 182 5.48 -4.99 8.87
C TRP A 182 6.49 -4.86 10.00
N THR A 183 6.14 -5.26 11.21
CA THR A 183 7.08 -5.33 12.34
C THR A 183 8.22 -6.28 12.04
N THR A 184 7.92 -7.49 11.55
CA THR A 184 8.93 -8.47 11.13
C THR A 184 9.83 -7.91 10.02
N ALA A 185 9.26 -7.31 8.97
CA ALA A 185 10.04 -6.71 7.89
C ALA A 185 10.95 -5.57 8.37
N SER A 186 10.52 -4.80 9.38
CA SER A 186 11.32 -3.75 10.02
C SER A 186 12.54 -4.32 10.75
N ILE A 187 12.35 -5.44 11.47
CA ILE A 187 13.42 -6.15 12.19
C ILE A 187 14.42 -6.76 11.21
N GLU A 188 13.93 -7.40 10.14
CA GLU A 188 14.77 -7.96 9.07
C GLU A 188 15.62 -6.89 8.37
N ALA A 189 15.10 -5.66 8.27
CA ALA A 189 15.83 -4.50 7.75
C ALA A 189 16.80 -3.86 8.76
N GLY A 190 16.89 -4.38 9.99
CA GLY A 190 17.87 -3.97 11.00
C GLY A 190 17.36 -3.01 12.08
N THR A 191 16.05 -2.72 12.15
CA THR A 191 15.50 -1.97 13.29
C THR A 191 15.61 -2.82 14.56
N PRO A 192 16.07 -2.27 15.70
CA PRO A 192 16.11 -3.00 16.97
C PRO A 192 14.75 -3.62 17.31
N THR A 193 14.73 -4.89 17.71
CA THR A 193 13.51 -5.66 17.94
C THR A 193 12.52 -4.97 18.87
N GLU A 194 12.98 -4.43 20.00
CA GLU A 194 12.14 -3.73 20.96
C GLU A 194 11.48 -2.49 20.34
N GLN A 195 12.25 -1.67 19.63
CA GLN A 195 11.75 -0.48 18.93
C GLN A 195 10.70 -0.86 17.88
N ALA A 196 10.96 -1.88 17.05
CA ALA A 196 10.01 -2.34 16.04
C ALA A 196 8.71 -2.86 16.66
N GLN A 197 8.79 -3.61 17.77
CA GLN A 197 7.63 -4.14 18.49
C GLN A 197 6.79 -3.03 19.14
N THR A 198 7.44 -2.03 19.75
CA THR A 198 6.75 -0.87 20.31
C THR A 198 6.01 -0.09 19.23
N ALA A 199 6.68 0.20 18.10
CA ALA A 199 6.05 0.87 16.95
C ALA A 199 4.88 0.06 16.39
N GLY A 200 5.07 -1.25 16.20
CA GLY A 200 4.03 -2.19 15.77
C GLY A 200 2.80 -2.19 16.68
N THR A 201 3.00 -2.14 18.00
CA THR A 201 1.89 -2.09 18.96
C THR A 201 1.12 -0.78 18.84
N ARG A 202 1.81 0.37 18.78
CA ARG A 202 1.19 1.69 18.64
C ARG A 202 0.39 1.81 17.34
N VAL A 203 0.95 1.37 16.22
CA VAL A 203 0.26 1.47 14.93
C VAL A 203 -0.94 0.51 14.85
N THR A 204 -0.85 -0.67 15.46
CA THR A 204 -2.01 -1.57 15.60
C THR A 204 -3.13 -0.89 16.38
N ALA A 205 -2.81 -0.26 17.52
CA ALA A 205 -3.79 0.44 18.33
C ALA A 205 -4.45 1.59 17.54
N PHE A 206 -3.66 2.37 16.79
CA PHE A 206 -4.15 3.43 15.93
C PHE A 206 -5.17 2.93 14.89
N TYR A 207 -4.85 1.88 14.12
CA TYR A 207 -5.76 1.37 13.08
C TYR A 207 -6.98 0.62 13.63
N THR A 208 -6.90 0.06 14.83
CA THR A 208 -8.00 -0.71 15.45
C THR A 208 -8.87 0.13 16.39
N GLY A 209 -8.47 1.37 16.67
CA GLY A 209 -9.13 2.21 17.68
C GLY A 209 -8.94 1.71 19.12
N ALA A 210 -8.01 0.78 19.35
CA ALA A 210 -7.67 0.32 20.69
C ALA A 210 -6.86 1.39 21.44
N PRO A 211 -6.87 1.39 22.79
CA PRO A 211 -6.05 2.32 23.57
C PRO A 211 -4.56 2.20 23.22
N THR A 212 -3.90 3.33 22.96
CA THR A 212 -2.44 3.37 22.73
C THR A 212 -1.70 3.03 24.03
N PRO A 213 -0.65 2.18 23.99
CA PRO A 213 0.17 1.86 25.16
C PRO A 213 1.01 3.04 25.68
#